data_AF-A0A2P5APP6-F1
#
_entry.id   AF-A0A2P5APP6-F1
#
_cell.length_a   1.000
_cell.length_b   1.000
_cell.length_c   1.000
_cell.angle_alpha   90.00
_cell.angle_beta   90.00
_cell.angle_gamma   90.00
#
_symmetry.space_group_name_H-M   'P 1'
#
loop_
_entity.id
_entity.type
_entity.pdbx_description
1 polymer ?
#
loop_
_entity_poly.entity_id
_entity_poly.type
_entity_poly.pdbx_seq_one_letter_code
_entity_poly.pdbx_strand_id
1 'polypeptide(L)'
;MAFLWDGTDTRPNSIPTRAEAEKDNPLPLHPEPLPLSRDILGSFPVLGTVLRVVFDQGIKKHGLHLLNIGKWMKFVNVCCEDYGGLWLGRLTPSTKFRYTSDRDHLVSERQRLYNTRLCMRYGRNPYWSFPWTSPITEVDYKDVSSVTLMDVLTYPEIDLFCVSFAMLSLV
;
A
#
# COMPACT_ATOMS: atom_id res chain seq x y z
N MET A 1 9.10 3.60 -11.61
CA MET A 1 8.07 3.87 -10.60
C MET A 1 8.76 3.95 -9.25
N ALA A 2 8.20 4.67 -8.29
CA ALA A 2 8.66 4.69 -6.90
C ALA A 2 7.51 4.27 -5.98
N PHE A 3 7.87 3.82 -4.78
CA PHE A 3 6.92 3.38 -3.76
C PHE A 3 7.12 4.26 -2.54
N LEU A 4 6.07 4.96 -2.12
CA LEU A 4 6.08 5.86 -0.97
C LEU A 4 5.18 5.30 0.13
N TRP A 5 5.55 5.56 1.38
CA TRP A 5 4.81 5.08 2.54
C TRP A 5 5.03 6.02 3.73
N ASP A 6 3.97 6.22 4.52
CA ASP A 6 4.01 7.05 5.73
C ASP A 6 3.41 6.39 6.98
N GLY A 7 3.03 5.11 6.90
CA GLY A 7 2.42 4.35 7.98
C GLY A 7 0.91 4.50 8.12
N THR A 8 0.26 5.27 7.24
CA THR A 8 -1.20 5.45 7.26
C THR A 8 -1.91 4.60 6.20
N ASP A 9 -3.17 4.28 6.45
CA ASP A 9 -4.00 3.56 5.49
C ASP A 9 -4.78 4.56 4.63
N THR A 10 -4.69 4.41 3.32
CA THR A 10 -5.54 5.14 2.38
C THR A 10 -6.91 4.46 2.35
N ARG A 11 -7.98 5.27 2.27
CA ARG A 11 -9.33 4.73 2.10
C ARG A 11 -9.44 4.01 0.75
N PRO A 12 -10.22 2.92 0.67
CA PRO A 12 -10.54 2.30 -0.61
C PRO A 12 -11.16 3.34 -1.53
N ASN A 13 -10.78 3.32 -2.80
CA ASN A 13 -11.44 4.13 -3.81
C ASN A 13 -12.62 3.37 -4.41
N SER A 14 -13.60 4.08 -4.97
CA SER A 14 -14.71 3.45 -5.68
C SER A 14 -14.17 2.73 -6.91
N ILE A 15 -14.53 1.46 -7.08
CA ILE A 15 -14.30 0.76 -8.34
C ILE A 15 -15.41 1.22 -9.30
N PRO A 16 -15.08 1.93 -10.39
CA PRO A 16 -16.08 2.60 -11.23
C PRO A 16 -16.86 1.64 -12.13
N THR A 17 -16.46 0.36 -12.18
CA THR A 17 -16.90 -0.60 -13.20
C THR A 17 -17.93 -1.58 -12.62
N ARG A 18 -18.97 -1.89 -13.39
CA ARG A 18 -19.87 -3.02 -13.10
C ARG A 18 -19.15 -4.34 -13.44
N ALA A 19 -19.36 -5.38 -12.65
CA ALA A 19 -18.66 -6.67 -12.80
C ALA A 19 -18.71 -7.23 -14.24
N GLU A 20 -19.80 -6.98 -14.97
CA GLU A 20 -19.97 -7.45 -16.36
C GLU A 20 -19.03 -6.75 -17.35
N ALA A 21 -18.68 -5.48 -17.09
CA ALA A 21 -17.78 -4.69 -17.93
C ALA A 21 -16.30 -4.99 -17.67
N GLU A 22 -15.95 -5.63 -16.54
CA GLU A 22 -14.57 -6.08 -16.27
C GLU A 22 -14.11 -7.19 -17.21
N LYS A 23 -15.05 -7.97 -17.77
CA LYS A 23 -14.73 -9.02 -18.75
C LYS A 23 -14.07 -8.43 -20.01
N ASP A 24 -14.58 -7.29 -20.48
CA ASP A 24 -14.11 -6.65 -21.71
C ASP A 24 -13.03 -5.58 -21.41
N ASN A 25 -13.01 -5.03 -20.20
CA ASN A 25 -12.04 -4.04 -19.75
C ASN A 25 -11.59 -4.34 -18.31
N PRO A 26 -10.59 -5.22 -18.12
CA PRO A 26 -10.16 -5.65 -16.80
C PRO A 26 -9.55 -4.47 -16.01
N LEU A 27 -9.78 -4.47 -14.69
CA LEU A 27 -9.18 -3.48 -13.82
C LEU A 27 -7.65 -3.54 -13.90
N PRO A 28 -6.96 -2.38 -13.90
CA PRO A 28 -5.52 -2.35 -13.99
C PRO A 28 -4.88 -2.63 -12.62
N LEU A 29 -5.06 -3.86 -12.12
CA LEU A 29 -4.58 -4.33 -10.80
C LEU A 29 -3.07 -4.23 -10.63
N HIS A 30 -2.34 -4.21 -11.74
CA HIS A 30 -0.88 -4.08 -11.81
C HIS A 30 -0.48 -2.86 -12.64
N PRO A 31 -0.45 -1.66 -12.04
CA PRO A 31 0.09 -0.47 -12.70
C PRO A 31 1.61 -0.57 -12.97
N GLU A 32 2.32 -1.50 -12.32
CA GLU A 32 3.71 -1.82 -12.62
C GLU A 32 3.86 -2.48 -14.00
N PRO A 33 4.89 -2.12 -14.79
CA PRO A 33 5.14 -2.78 -16.08
C PRO A 33 5.52 -4.25 -15.95
N LEU A 34 6.09 -4.64 -14.80
CA LEU A 34 6.52 -5.99 -14.48
C LEU A 34 6.14 -6.31 -13.03
N PRO A 35 5.79 -7.55 -12.70
CA PRO A 35 5.57 -7.98 -11.32
C PRO A 35 6.79 -7.70 -10.45
N LEU A 36 6.56 -7.26 -9.21
CA LEU A 36 7.62 -7.07 -8.24
C LEU A 36 8.14 -8.42 -7.74
N SER A 37 9.46 -8.54 -7.57
CA SER A 37 10.05 -9.75 -6.98
C SER A 37 9.65 -9.90 -5.52
N ARG A 38 9.69 -11.13 -5.00
CA ARG A 38 9.44 -11.41 -3.58
C ARG A 38 10.38 -10.62 -2.67
N ASP A 39 11.63 -10.43 -3.07
CA ASP A 39 12.60 -9.66 -2.27
C ASP A 39 12.21 -8.18 -2.15
N ILE A 40 11.71 -7.57 -3.24
CA ILE A 40 11.22 -6.19 -3.20
C ILE A 40 9.97 -6.10 -2.34
N LEU A 41 9.03 -7.03 -2.51
CA LEU A 41 7.82 -7.12 -1.68
C LEU A 41 8.18 -7.31 -0.20
N GLY A 42 9.17 -8.14 0.12
CA GLY A 42 9.71 -8.33 1.46
C GLY A 42 10.30 -7.08 2.11
N SER A 43 10.67 -6.07 1.32
CA SER A 43 11.15 -4.79 1.83
C SER A 43 10.03 -3.82 2.20
N PHE A 44 8.79 -4.10 1.81
CA PHE A 44 7.66 -3.23 2.08
C PHE A 44 7.18 -3.36 3.54
N PRO A 45 6.68 -2.28 4.12
CA PRO A 45 6.06 -2.33 5.44
C PRO A 45 4.79 -3.17 5.42
N VAL A 46 4.56 -3.91 6.51
CA VAL A 46 3.42 -4.83 6.63
C VAL A 46 2.09 -4.12 6.91
N LEU A 47 2.13 -2.87 7.39
CA LEU A 47 0.97 -2.02 7.66
C LEU A 47 1.04 -0.71 6.90
N GLY A 48 -0.12 -0.10 6.66
CA GLY A 48 -0.25 1.14 5.91
C GLY A 48 -0.27 0.89 4.41
N THR A 49 -0.78 1.87 3.67
CA THR A 49 -0.86 1.80 2.22
C THR A 49 0.46 2.28 1.61
N VAL A 50 1.02 1.46 0.72
CA VAL A 50 2.14 1.87 -0.13
C VAL A 50 1.57 2.58 -1.36
N LEU A 51 1.83 3.88 -1.47
CA LEU A 51 1.44 4.69 -2.62
C LEU A 51 2.42 4.46 -3.77
N ARG A 52 1.88 4.03 -4.91
CA ARG A 52 2.64 3.87 -6.15
C ARG A 52 2.76 5.21 -6.84
N VAL A 53 3.97 5.56 -7.25
CA VAL A 53 4.25 6.87 -7.83
C VAL A 53 4.92 6.77 -9.19
N VAL A 54 4.27 7.35 -10.19
CA VAL A 54 4.81 7.52 -11.53
C VAL A 54 5.44 8.90 -11.70
N PHE A 55 6.51 8.93 -12.47
CA PHE A 55 7.21 10.17 -12.81
C PHE A 55 6.75 10.60 -14.18
N ASP A 56 6.40 11.86 -14.32
CA ASP A 56 6.22 12.44 -15.64
C ASP A 56 7.56 12.44 -16.41
N GLN A 57 7.50 12.41 -17.75
CA GLN A 57 8.69 12.33 -18.60
C GLN A 57 9.69 13.46 -18.32
N GLY A 58 9.21 14.65 -17.96
CA GLY A 58 10.06 15.78 -17.58
C GLY A 58 10.89 15.56 -16.32
N ILE A 59 10.39 14.79 -15.34
CA ILE A 59 11.11 14.50 -14.08
C ILE A 59 11.95 13.22 -14.19
N LYS A 60 11.56 12.25 -15.02
CA LYS A 60 12.29 10.97 -15.15
C LYS A 60 13.79 11.16 -15.41
N LYS A 61 14.18 12.18 -16.19
CA LYS A 61 15.59 12.44 -16.54
C LYS A 61 16.43 13.03 -15.39
N HIS A 62 15.82 13.69 -14.41
CA HIS A 62 16.57 14.49 -13.43
C HIS A 62 16.22 14.19 -11.96
N GLY A 63 15.11 13.53 -11.65
CA GLY A 63 14.65 13.33 -10.27
C GLY A 63 14.90 11.95 -9.68
N LEU A 64 15.00 10.90 -10.50
CA LEU A 64 15.02 9.50 -10.02
C LEU A 64 16.28 9.17 -9.20
N HIS A 65 17.45 9.61 -9.66
CA HIS A 65 18.73 9.35 -8.98
C HIS A 65 18.82 10.05 -7.61
N LEU A 66 17.92 11.00 -7.34
CA LEU A 66 17.86 11.72 -6.07
C LEU A 66 17.01 11.01 -5.03
N LEU A 67 16.35 9.89 -5.35
CA LEU A 67 15.53 9.13 -4.41
C LEU A 67 16.34 7.98 -3.81
N ASN A 68 16.55 8.03 -2.50
CA ASN A 68 17.20 6.96 -1.75
C ASN A 68 16.17 6.12 -1.01
N ILE A 69 16.30 4.80 -1.11
CA ILE A 69 15.47 3.84 -0.39
C ILE A 69 15.69 4.01 1.13
N GLY A 70 14.61 3.91 1.90
CA GLY A 70 14.67 3.95 3.36
C GLY A 70 14.95 5.35 3.96
N LYS A 71 14.86 6.41 3.16
CA LYS A 71 15.02 7.79 3.64
C LYS A 71 13.68 8.52 3.66
N TRP A 72 13.47 9.30 4.72
CA TRP A 72 12.29 10.16 4.82
C TRP A 72 12.42 11.36 3.90
N MET A 73 11.33 11.67 3.20
CA MET A 73 11.26 12.75 2.24
C MET A 73 9.93 13.50 2.40
N LYS A 74 9.98 14.82 2.23
CA LYS A 74 8.79 15.66 2.14
C LYS A 74 8.56 15.96 0.67
N PHE A 75 7.38 15.61 0.18
CA PHE A 75 6.93 15.98 -1.16
C PHE A 75 5.88 17.09 -1.06
N VAL A 76 5.91 18.01 -2.02
CA VAL A 76 4.98 19.12 -2.16
C VAL A 76 4.49 19.13 -3.60
N ASN A 77 3.20 19.41 -3.80
CA ASN A 77 2.54 19.37 -5.11
C ASN A 77 2.64 17.99 -5.79
N VAL A 78 2.38 16.91 -5.04
CA VAL A 78 2.13 15.59 -5.63
C VAL A 78 0.67 15.54 -6.07
N CYS A 79 0.43 15.11 -7.30
CA CYS A 79 -0.92 14.84 -7.77
C CYS A 79 -1.28 13.38 -7.44
N CYS A 80 -2.45 13.14 -6.85
CA CYS A 80 -2.99 11.80 -6.64
C CYS A 80 -4.20 11.62 -7.55
N GLU A 81 -4.16 10.60 -8.38
CA GLU A 81 -5.18 10.28 -9.37
C GLU A 81 -5.81 8.94 -9.02
N ASP A 82 -7.10 8.78 -9.35
CA ASP A 82 -7.73 7.46 -9.38
C ASP A 82 -7.26 6.70 -10.63
N TYR A 83 -6.88 5.45 -10.42
CA TYR A 83 -6.45 4.54 -11.47
C TYR A 83 -7.16 3.21 -11.29
N GLY A 84 -8.42 3.15 -11.73
CA GLY A 84 -9.23 1.94 -11.69
C GLY A 84 -9.50 1.45 -10.25
N GLY A 85 -9.77 2.37 -9.32
CA GLY A 85 -9.97 2.05 -7.91
C GLY A 85 -8.68 2.06 -7.07
N LEU A 86 -7.50 2.24 -7.70
CA LEU A 86 -6.22 2.40 -7.03
C LEU A 86 -5.83 3.88 -6.94
N TRP A 87 -5.22 4.28 -5.82
CA TRP A 87 -4.57 5.57 -5.72
C TRP A 87 -3.20 5.52 -6.38
N LEU A 88 -3.00 6.38 -7.38
CA LEU A 88 -1.73 6.55 -8.07
C LEU A 88 -1.19 7.96 -7.88
N GLY A 89 0.02 8.09 -7.35
CA GLY A 89 0.72 9.36 -7.28
C GLY A 89 1.41 9.68 -8.61
N ARG A 90 1.36 10.94 -9.03
CA ARG A 90 2.08 11.47 -10.19
C ARG A 90 2.97 12.62 -9.76
N LEU A 91 4.28 12.47 -9.98
CA LEU A 91 5.23 13.57 -9.83
C LEU A 91 5.30 14.34 -11.15
N THR A 92 4.91 15.59 -11.12
CA THR A 92 4.88 16.51 -12.26
C THR A 92 6.02 17.53 -12.11
N PRO A 93 6.40 18.28 -13.16
CA PRO A 93 7.46 19.29 -13.06
C PRO A 93 7.26 20.35 -11.94
N SER A 94 6.05 20.53 -11.41
CA SER A 94 5.77 21.42 -10.29
C SER A 94 5.95 20.78 -8.90
N THR A 95 6.11 19.45 -8.85
CA THR A 95 6.41 18.71 -7.63
C THR A 95 7.79 19.09 -7.12
N LYS A 96 7.88 19.40 -5.82
CA LYS A 96 9.14 19.63 -5.11
C LYS A 96 9.31 18.56 -4.04
N PHE A 97 10.54 18.12 -3.82
CA PHE A 97 10.84 17.18 -2.74
C PHE A 97 12.15 17.53 -2.04
N ARG A 98 12.26 17.14 -0.77
CA ARG A 98 13.49 17.28 0.01
C ARG A 98 13.64 16.16 1.00
N TYR A 99 14.89 15.81 1.32
CA TYR A 99 15.18 14.93 2.43
C TYR A 99 14.74 15.53 3.75
N THR A 100 14.27 14.66 4.63
CA THR A 100 13.88 14.98 5.99
C THR A 100 14.72 14.15 6.95
N SER A 101 15.21 14.80 7.99
CA SER A 101 15.99 14.13 9.03
C SER A 101 15.12 13.18 9.84
N ASP A 102 15.68 12.06 10.28
CA ASP A 102 15.02 11.12 11.19
C ASP A 102 14.69 11.77 12.56
N ARG A 103 15.33 12.90 12.88
CA ARG A 103 15.04 13.71 14.09
C ARG A 103 13.87 14.67 13.91
N ASP A 104 13.31 14.81 12.71
CA ASP A 104 12.13 15.64 12.49
C ASP A 104 10.95 15.09 13.27
N HIS A 105 10.28 15.93 14.05
CA HIS A 105 9.16 15.51 14.91
C HIS A 105 8.06 14.74 14.16
N LEU A 106 7.78 15.07 12.89
CA LEU A 106 6.79 14.36 12.09
C LEU A 106 7.25 12.93 11.79
N VAL A 107 8.53 12.74 11.49
CA VAL A 107 9.11 11.42 11.22
C VAL A 107 9.05 10.56 12.48
N SER A 108 9.49 11.09 13.62
CA SER A 108 9.43 10.41 14.91
C SER A 108 8.01 10.01 15.27
N GLU A 109 7.04 10.89 15.03
CA GLU A 109 5.64 10.61 15.33
C GLU A 109 5.06 9.52 14.41
N ARG A 110 5.38 9.54 13.11
CA ARG A 110 4.96 8.47 12.18
C ARG A 110 5.53 7.11 12.59
N GLN A 111 6.80 7.05 12.95
CA GLN A 111 7.43 5.82 13.43
C GLN A 111 6.81 5.33 14.74
N ARG A 112 6.57 6.25 15.70
CA ARG A 112 5.91 5.92 16.97
C ARG A 112 4.52 5.34 16.75
N LEU A 113 3.71 5.97 15.90
CA LEU A 113 2.36 5.50 15.57
C LEU A 113 2.39 4.11 14.91
N TYR A 114 3.28 3.90 13.94
CA TYR A 114 3.47 2.61 13.30
C TYR A 114 3.87 1.51 14.30
N ASN A 115 4.87 1.75 15.14
CA ASN A 115 5.32 0.78 16.15
C ASN A 115 4.23 0.48 17.18
N THR A 116 3.51 1.52 17.62
CA THR A 116 2.36 1.36 18.53
C THR A 116 1.31 0.44 17.90
N ARG A 117 1.01 0.64 16.62
CA ARG A 117 0.04 -0.14 15.86
C ARG A 117 0.46 -1.60 15.73
N LEU A 118 1.73 -1.90 15.49
CA LEU A 118 2.22 -3.29 15.43
C LEU A 118 1.98 -4.10 16.71
N CYS A 119 2.00 -3.43 17.88
CA CYS A 119 1.80 -4.05 19.18
C CYS A 119 0.33 -4.17 19.60
N MET A 120 -0.60 -3.51 18.91
CA MET A 120 -2.02 -3.52 19.25
C MET A 120 -2.71 -4.77 18.68
N ARG A 121 -3.59 -5.39 19.49
CA ARG A 121 -4.39 -6.58 19.08
C ARG A 121 -5.09 -6.39 17.73
N TYR A 122 -5.68 -5.21 17.53
CA TYR A 122 -6.40 -4.84 16.31
C TYR A 122 -5.63 -3.84 15.45
N GLY A 123 -4.36 -3.59 15.77
CA GLY A 123 -3.58 -2.60 15.04
C GLY A 123 -3.34 -2.99 13.59
N ARG A 124 -3.41 -4.28 13.25
CA ARG A 124 -3.29 -4.73 11.85
C ARG A 124 -4.49 -4.36 10.98
N ASN A 125 -5.62 -4.03 11.58
CA ASN A 125 -6.81 -3.59 10.83
C ASN A 125 -6.58 -2.16 10.30
N PRO A 126 -7.06 -1.83 9.09
CA PRO A 126 -6.98 -0.46 8.58
C PRO A 126 -7.81 0.51 9.41
N TYR A 127 -7.30 1.72 9.69
CA TYR A 127 -7.99 2.70 10.54
C TYR A 127 -9.37 3.13 9.99
N TRP A 128 -9.50 3.19 8.66
CA TRP A 128 -10.76 3.57 8.01
C TRP A 128 -11.87 2.53 8.18
N SER A 129 -11.52 1.31 8.60
CA SER A 129 -12.50 0.25 8.83
C SER A 129 -13.24 0.40 10.16
N PHE A 130 -12.96 1.41 10.98
CA PHE A 130 -13.64 1.62 12.26
C PHE A 130 -14.92 2.47 12.11
N PRO A 131 -16.07 2.05 12.70
CA PRO A 131 -16.29 0.80 13.43
C PRO A 131 -16.24 -0.41 12.49
N TRP A 132 -15.66 -1.52 12.94
CA TRP A 132 -15.40 -2.69 12.09
C TRP A 132 -16.66 -3.15 11.38
N THR A 133 -16.55 -3.27 10.06
CA THR A 133 -17.60 -3.84 9.21
C THR A 133 -17.83 -5.28 9.61
N SER A 134 -19.09 -5.71 9.65
CA SER A 134 -19.42 -7.11 9.86
C SER A 134 -18.74 -7.97 8.80
N PRO A 135 -18.04 -9.05 9.18
CA PRO A 135 -17.41 -9.91 8.21
C PRO A 135 -18.50 -10.64 7.41
N ILE A 136 -18.24 -10.85 6.13
CA ILE A 136 -19.14 -11.58 5.22
C ILE A 136 -19.07 -13.10 5.50
N THR A 137 -17.98 -13.54 6.12
CA THR A 137 -17.69 -14.93 6.48
C THR A 137 -17.42 -15.05 7.98
N GLU A 138 -17.78 -16.19 8.59
CA GLU A 138 -17.45 -16.49 9.99
C GLU A 138 -16.27 -17.47 10.04
N VAL A 139 -15.41 -17.28 11.04
CA VAL A 139 -14.31 -18.20 11.36
C VAL A 139 -14.59 -18.84 12.71
N ASP A 140 -14.28 -20.14 12.83
CA ASP A 140 -14.55 -20.90 14.07
C ASP A 140 -13.81 -20.36 15.30
N TYR A 141 -12.65 -19.72 15.08
CA TYR A 141 -11.80 -19.19 16.14
C TYR A 141 -11.92 -17.66 16.26
N LYS A 142 -12.61 -17.19 17.31
CA LYS A 142 -12.92 -15.77 17.51
C LYS A 142 -11.79 -14.94 18.14
N ASP A 143 -10.76 -15.59 18.69
CA ASP A 143 -9.70 -14.93 19.46
C ASP A 143 -8.31 -14.92 18.78
N VAL A 144 -8.24 -15.19 17.49
CA VAL A 144 -6.97 -15.19 16.74
C VAL A 144 -6.63 -13.79 16.25
N SER A 145 -5.36 -13.41 16.36
CA SER A 145 -4.84 -12.17 15.79
C SER A 145 -4.86 -12.23 14.27
N SER A 146 -5.46 -11.24 13.62
CA SER A 146 -5.38 -11.09 12.15
C SER A 146 -3.95 -10.82 11.71
N VAL A 147 -3.53 -11.39 10.59
CA VAL A 147 -2.29 -11.06 9.89
C VAL A 147 -2.60 -10.35 8.58
N THR A 148 -1.66 -9.56 8.06
CA THR A 148 -1.87 -8.93 6.74
C THR A 148 -1.52 -9.88 5.62
N LEU A 149 -2.05 -9.63 4.41
CA LEU A 149 -1.62 -10.32 3.20
C LEU A 149 -0.10 -10.19 3.00
N MET A 150 0.48 -9.06 3.40
CA MET A 150 1.92 -8.83 3.30
C MET A 150 2.72 -9.74 4.23
N ASP A 151 2.26 -9.93 5.48
CA ASP A 151 2.84 -10.89 6.45
C ASP A 151 2.91 -12.29 5.83
N VAL A 152 1.83 -12.70 5.15
CA VAL A 152 1.75 -14.01 4.47
C VAL A 152 2.71 -14.06 3.27
N LEU A 153 2.64 -13.11 2.33
CA LEU A 153 3.42 -13.15 1.09
C LEU A 153 4.95 -13.15 1.31
N THR A 154 5.38 -12.65 2.45
CA THR A 154 6.80 -12.49 2.81
C THR A 154 7.29 -13.55 3.79
N TYR A 155 6.41 -14.48 4.20
CA TYR A 155 6.78 -15.55 5.11
C TYR A 155 7.73 -16.55 4.43
N PRO A 156 8.87 -16.88 5.06
CA PRO A 156 9.94 -17.65 4.41
C PRO A 156 9.58 -19.10 4.09
N GLU A 157 8.62 -19.72 4.80
CA GLU A 157 8.32 -21.17 4.68
C GLU A 157 7.06 -21.51 3.86
N ILE A 158 6.50 -20.58 3.08
CA ILE A 158 5.32 -20.90 2.27
C ILE A 158 5.73 -21.65 0.99
N ASP A 159 5.73 -22.98 1.07
CA ASP A 159 5.14 -23.81 0.03
C ASP A 159 3.62 -23.52 0.06
N LEU A 160 3.06 -23.07 -1.06
CA LEU A 160 1.73 -22.45 -1.24
C LEU A 160 0.50 -23.34 -0.93
N PHE A 161 0.64 -24.39 -0.13
CA PHE A 161 -0.47 -25.22 0.33
C PHE A 161 -0.97 -24.71 1.69
N CYS A 162 -2.22 -24.24 1.72
CA CYS A 162 -2.97 -23.89 2.94
C CYS A 162 -2.80 -22.49 3.54
N VAL A 163 -2.69 -21.44 2.70
CA VAL A 163 -3.34 -20.17 3.09
C VAL A 163 -4.65 -20.09 2.32
N SER A 164 -5.74 -20.39 3.01
CA SER A 164 -7.10 -20.26 2.51
C SER A 164 -7.40 -18.79 2.24
N PHE A 165 -6.95 -18.28 1.09
CA PHE A 165 -7.55 -17.08 0.52
C PHE A 165 -8.95 -17.47 0.09
N ALA A 166 -9.96 -16.98 0.82
CA ALA A 166 -11.26 -16.79 0.23
C ALA A 166 -11.11 -15.70 -0.85
N MET A 167 -10.61 -16.08 -2.03
CA MET A 167 -10.85 -15.31 -3.23
C MET A 167 -12.37 -15.33 -3.42
N LEU A 168 -13.00 -14.18 -3.20
CA LEU A 168 -14.36 -13.92 -3.63
C LEU A 168 -14.37 -14.02 -5.16
N SER A 169 -14.60 -15.23 -5.67
CA SER A 169 -15.17 -15.40 -7.00
C SER A 169 -16.64 -15.02 -6.84
N LEU A 170 -16.95 -13.73 -7.05
CA LEU A 170 -18.32 -13.30 -7.26
C LEU A 170 -18.76 -13.88 -8.60
N VAL A 171 -19.58 -14.93 -8.53
CA VAL A 171 -20.46 -15.35 -9.64
C VAL A 171 -21.71 -14.48 -9.59
#